data_AF-A0A7W9SLK2-F1
#
_entry.id   AF-A0A7W9SLK2-F1
#
_cell.length_a   1.000
_cell.length_b   1.000
_cell.length_c   1.000
_cell.angle_alpha   90.00
_cell.angle_beta   90.00
_cell.angle_gamma   90.00
#
_symmetry.space_group_name_H-M   'P 1'
#
loop_
_entity.id
_entity.type
_entity.pdbx_description
1 polymer ?
#
loop_
_entity_poly.entity_id
_entity_poly.type
_entity_poly.pdbx_seq_one_letter_code
_entity_poly.pdbx_strand_id
1 'polypeptide(L)'
;MWSRELCFFGRWDLRGKERAVTVNSGSYVKARFSGSSLTVSFDLSLNRPHCECTKEGSYPTIAWQMDGGEWHEAELAASVTLAEGLGKGAHTVMLMVRGLDEHQSRWSPPLVASVTFTGFVTEKLERALPQWRKPKLTMEFLGDSITEGVIVNEGRAGVLPGIPFTWPWLADARQSYAAQTALALGAEWRQVGFGATGLKRVGSGGAPGALDAFDFVYAGCPRDRWQPDIVVINQGTNESSMPPVDYQRLYAQYLAQIRRAYPKAKLVALRPFVGAQEAPIKAAVVERNAAGDSRVYYLDSAGWYEGPLHPTVTGSAALAEKLVRALEAQVLPHEAVGRA
;
A
#
# COMPACT_ATOMS: atom_id res chain seq x y z
N MET A 1 -15.98 -4.97 18.86
CA MET A 1 -15.32 -6.24 18.48
C MET A 1 -15.85 -6.56 17.09
N TRP A 2 -15.04 -6.31 16.06
CA TRP A 2 -15.46 -6.43 14.66
C TRP A 2 -15.99 -7.85 14.38
N SER A 3 -17.11 -7.97 13.66
CA SER A 3 -17.72 -9.28 13.37
C SER A 3 -16.79 -10.15 12.54
N ARG A 4 -17.03 -11.47 12.51
CA ARG A 4 -16.28 -12.43 11.67
C ARG A 4 -16.37 -12.15 10.16
N GLU A 5 -17.16 -11.15 9.75
CA GLU A 5 -17.38 -10.77 8.36
C GLU A 5 -16.51 -9.61 7.88
N LEU A 6 -15.74 -8.94 8.77
CA LEU A 6 -14.90 -7.79 8.44
C LEU A 6 -13.41 -8.11 8.61
N CYS A 7 -12.62 -7.89 7.57
CA CYS A 7 -11.18 -8.14 7.58
C CYS A 7 -10.41 -6.88 7.14
N PHE A 8 -9.47 -6.44 7.97
CA PHE A 8 -8.56 -5.34 7.68
C PHE A 8 -7.24 -5.87 7.12
N PHE A 9 -6.77 -5.23 6.05
CA PHE A 9 -5.53 -5.54 5.34
C PHE A 9 -4.73 -4.25 5.14
N GLY A 10 -3.40 -4.35 5.20
CA GLY A 10 -2.55 -3.17 5.37
C GLY A 10 -2.20 -2.91 6.84
N ARG A 11 -1.69 -1.71 7.12
CA ARG A 11 -1.34 -1.27 8.47
C ARG A 11 -2.43 -0.36 9.02
N TRP A 12 -3.16 -0.87 10.01
CA TRP A 12 -4.28 -0.18 10.66
C TRP A 12 -4.04 -0.05 12.17
N ASP A 13 -4.43 1.08 12.74
CA ASP A 13 -4.67 1.20 14.17
C ASP A 13 -6.06 0.66 14.49
N LEU A 14 -6.07 -0.52 15.13
CA LEU A 14 -7.28 -1.23 15.57
C LEU A 14 -7.44 -1.19 17.09
N ARG A 15 -6.73 -0.31 17.80
CA ARG A 15 -6.85 -0.18 19.27
C ARG A 15 -8.20 0.42 19.67
N GLY A 16 -8.83 1.19 18.78
CA GLY A 16 -10.20 1.70 18.94
C GLY A 16 -11.25 0.60 18.76
N LYS A 17 -12.29 0.59 19.60
CA LYS A 17 -13.37 -0.42 19.54
C LYS A 17 -14.37 -0.18 18.40
N GLU A 18 -14.52 1.06 17.98
CA GLU A 18 -15.57 1.54 17.05
C GLU A 18 -14.97 2.26 15.82
N ARG A 19 -13.65 2.28 15.70
CA ARG A 19 -12.96 2.90 14.57
C ARG A 19 -11.66 2.20 14.25
N ALA A 20 -11.29 2.22 12.97
CA ALA A 20 -10.01 1.79 12.47
C ALA A 20 -9.36 2.95 11.72
N VAL A 21 -8.09 3.25 12.03
CA VAL A 21 -7.37 4.39 11.42
C VAL A 21 -6.20 3.88 10.59
N THR A 22 -6.02 4.43 9.40
CA THR A 22 -4.80 4.20 8.59
C THR A 22 -4.33 5.52 7.99
N VAL A 23 -3.00 5.64 7.87
CA VAL A 23 -2.31 6.74 7.15
C VAL A 23 -1.61 6.21 5.90
N ASN A 24 -1.80 4.93 5.58
CA ASN A 24 -1.19 4.25 4.45
C ASN A 24 -2.21 4.10 3.33
N SER A 25 -1.92 4.71 2.18
CA SER A 25 -2.59 4.42 0.91
C SER A 25 -2.40 2.94 0.56
N GLY A 26 -3.42 2.31 -0.01
CA GLY A 26 -3.39 0.87 -0.32
C GLY A 26 -3.76 -0.04 0.85
N SER A 27 -3.96 0.48 2.06
CA SER A 27 -4.69 -0.25 3.11
C SER A 27 -6.14 -0.47 2.67
N TYR A 28 -6.69 -1.66 2.92
CA TYR A 28 -8.04 -2.01 2.49
C TYR A 28 -8.79 -2.84 3.52
N VAL A 29 -10.11 -2.86 3.37
CA VAL A 29 -11.06 -3.60 4.20
C VAL A 29 -11.87 -4.49 3.27
N LYS A 30 -12.00 -5.77 3.60
CA LYS A 30 -12.96 -6.65 2.94
C LYS A 30 -14.09 -6.97 3.90
N ALA A 31 -15.31 -6.93 3.39
CA ALA A 31 -16.47 -7.39 4.12
C ALA A 31 -17.32 -8.33 3.28
N ARG A 32 -18.11 -9.15 3.97
CA ARG A 32 -19.20 -9.91 3.36
C ARG A 32 -20.51 -9.51 4.02
N PHE A 33 -21.58 -9.40 3.24
CA PHE A 33 -22.89 -8.96 3.73
C PHE A 33 -24.01 -9.58 2.88
N SER A 34 -25.24 -9.42 3.33
CA SER A 34 -26.44 -9.69 2.51
C SER A 34 -27.35 -8.49 2.61
N GLY A 35 -28.00 -8.15 1.50
CA GLY A 35 -28.91 -7.01 1.43
C GLY A 35 -28.82 -6.33 0.09
N SER A 36 -29.79 -5.48 -0.22
CA SER A 36 -29.85 -4.78 -1.50
C SER A 36 -28.93 -3.55 -1.59
N SER A 37 -28.29 -3.15 -0.48
CA SER A 37 -27.41 -1.98 -0.45
C SER A 37 -26.28 -2.11 0.58
N LEU A 38 -25.23 -1.32 0.37
CA LEU A 38 -24.12 -1.20 1.30
C LEU A 38 -23.66 0.26 1.36
N THR A 39 -23.57 0.79 2.56
CA THR A 39 -23.01 2.12 2.84
C THR A 39 -21.83 1.97 3.78
N VAL A 40 -20.78 2.77 3.58
CA VAL A 40 -19.66 2.88 4.52
C VAL A 40 -19.69 4.21 5.24
N SER A 41 -19.28 4.22 6.50
CA SER A 41 -19.19 5.42 7.33
C SER A 41 -17.75 5.72 7.76
N PHE A 42 -17.44 7.01 7.84
CA PHE A 42 -16.12 7.52 8.20
C PHE A 42 -16.23 8.70 9.18
N ASP A 43 -15.22 8.88 10.02
CA ASP A 43 -15.03 10.08 10.85
C ASP A 43 -14.06 11.04 10.16
N LEU A 44 -14.56 12.20 9.73
CA LEU A 44 -13.79 13.23 9.02
C LEU A 44 -13.35 14.38 9.93
N SER A 45 -13.53 14.29 11.25
CA SER A 45 -13.29 15.40 12.19
C SER A 45 -11.88 15.98 12.12
N LEU A 46 -10.89 15.17 11.72
CA LEU A 46 -9.50 15.57 11.53
C LEU A 46 -9.13 15.90 10.08
N ASN A 47 -9.88 15.39 9.10
CA ASN A 47 -9.58 15.65 7.70
C ASN A 47 -9.83 17.12 7.36
N ARG A 48 -8.99 17.67 6.48
CA ARG A 48 -9.14 19.03 5.96
C ARG A 48 -8.96 18.97 4.45
N PRO A 49 -9.78 19.70 3.67
CA PRO A 49 -9.50 19.89 2.26
C PRO A 49 -8.18 20.68 2.12
N HIS A 50 -7.32 20.31 1.17
CA HIS A 50 -6.07 21.02 0.89
C HIS A 50 -6.31 22.45 0.36
N CYS A 51 -5.55 23.46 0.82
CA CYS A 51 -5.41 24.76 0.15
C CYS A 51 -3.92 25.18 0.20
N GLU A 52 -3.30 25.62 -0.89
CA GLU A 52 -3.24 27.03 -1.31
C GLU A 52 -3.26 27.25 -2.84
N CYS A 53 -3.31 26.19 -3.68
CA CYS A 53 -3.09 26.30 -5.13
C CYS A 53 -4.23 25.80 -6.05
N THR A 54 -5.30 25.19 -5.52
CA THR A 54 -6.47 24.76 -6.31
C THR A 54 -7.76 25.32 -5.71
N LYS A 55 -8.70 25.79 -6.57
CA LYS A 55 -9.92 26.49 -6.13
C LYS A 55 -10.91 25.64 -5.32
N GLU A 56 -10.69 24.33 -5.25
CA GLU A 56 -11.49 23.39 -4.45
C GLU A 56 -10.50 22.40 -3.81
N GLY A 57 -10.45 22.37 -2.48
CA GLY A 57 -9.66 21.36 -1.77
C GLY A 57 -10.42 20.04 -1.71
N SER A 58 -9.70 18.92 -1.80
CA SER A 58 -10.30 17.58 -1.80
C SER A 58 -9.95 16.80 -0.53
N TYR A 59 -10.81 15.86 -0.18
CA TYR A 59 -10.58 14.91 0.90
C TYR A 59 -9.76 13.70 0.39
N PRO A 60 -9.21 12.87 1.29
CA PRO A 60 -8.74 11.53 0.93
C PRO A 60 -9.69 10.81 -0.02
N THR A 61 -9.18 9.97 -0.92
CA THR A 61 -10.01 9.21 -1.86
C THR A 61 -10.06 7.74 -1.47
N ILE A 62 -11.18 7.09 -1.80
CA ILE A 62 -11.41 5.66 -1.64
C ILE A 62 -11.74 5.03 -2.98
N ALA A 63 -11.44 3.75 -3.13
CA ALA A 63 -11.85 2.93 -4.26
C ALA A 63 -12.44 1.61 -3.76
N TRP A 64 -13.45 1.07 -4.43
CA TRP A 64 -14.04 -0.21 -4.04
C TRP A 64 -14.50 -1.07 -5.22
N GLN A 65 -14.61 -2.37 -4.98
CA GLN A 65 -15.27 -3.32 -5.89
C GLN A 65 -16.32 -4.12 -5.13
N MET A 66 -17.44 -4.37 -5.80
CA MET A 66 -18.48 -5.29 -5.36
C MET A 66 -18.34 -6.61 -6.11
N ASP A 67 -18.29 -7.73 -5.40
CA ASP A 67 -18.26 -9.09 -6.00
C ASP A 67 -17.16 -9.31 -7.04
N GLY A 68 -16.04 -8.59 -6.91
CA GLY A 68 -14.93 -8.64 -7.88
C GLY A 68 -15.24 -7.99 -9.23
N GLY A 69 -16.34 -7.25 -9.34
CA GLY A 69 -16.72 -6.47 -10.52
C GLY A 69 -15.90 -5.19 -10.68
N GLU A 70 -16.44 -4.22 -11.41
CA GLU A 70 -15.73 -2.98 -11.72
C GLU A 70 -15.36 -2.17 -10.48
N TRP A 71 -14.25 -1.43 -10.58
CA TRP A 71 -13.86 -0.50 -9.54
C TRP A 71 -14.68 0.78 -9.62
N HIS A 72 -15.14 1.23 -8.46
CA HIS A 72 -15.71 2.54 -8.22
C HIS A 72 -14.75 3.37 -7.36
N GLU A 73 -14.85 4.69 -7.41
CA GLU A 73 -14.03 5.60 -6.62
C GLU A 73 -14.81 6.86 -6.24
N ALA A 74 -14.44 7.45 -5.11
CA ALA A 74 -15.05 8.67 -4.59
C ALA A 74 -14.08 9.39 -3.65
N GLU A 75 -14.32 10.68 -3.42
CA GLU A 75 -13.79 11.36 -2.24
C GLU A 75 -14.42 10.81 -0.97
N LEU A 76 -13.66 10.87 0.12
CA LEU A 76 -14.13 10.51 1.44
C LEU A 76 -15.25 11.48 1.87
N ALA A 77 -16.36 10.92 2.33
CA ALA A 77 -17.45 11.64 2.99
C ALA A 77 -17.84 10.90 4.26
N ALA A 78 -18.60 11.54 5.17
CA ALA A 78 -19.05 10.90 6.41
C ALA A 78 -19.83 9.60 6.15
N SER A 79 -20.52 9.52 5.01
CA SER A 79 -21.22 8.35 4.52
C SER A 79 -21.07 8.27 3.01
N VAL A 80 -20.71 7.10 2.49
CA VAL A 80 -20.63 6.82 1.05
C VAL A 80 -21.43 5.57 0.74
N THR A 81 -22.40 5.67 -0.16
CA THR A 81 -23.13 4.51 -0.67
C THR A 81 -22.25 3.78 -1.68
N LEU A 82 -21.90 2.53 -1.37
CA LEU A 82 -21.03 1.69 -2.19
C LEU A 82 -21.81 0.87 -3.21
N ALA A 83 -23.06 0.52 -2.88
CA ALA A 83 -23.95 -0.23 -3.78
C ALA A 83 -25.42 -0.04 -3.39
N GLU A 84 -26.29 -0.07 -4.40
CA GLU A 84 -27.75 -0.11 -4.27
C GLU A 84 -28.34 -1.05 -5.33
N GLY A 85 -29.56 -1.53 -5.11
CA GLY A 85 -30.24 -2.40 -6.07
C GLY A 85 -29.58 -3.77 -6.26
N LEU A 86 -28.79 -4.23 -5.28
CA LEU A 86 -28.18 -5.55 -5.33
C LEU A 86 -29.26 -6.64 -5.30
N GLY A 87 -29.02 -7.73 -6.04
CA GLY A 87 -29.89 -8.89 -6.03
C GLY A 87 -29.95 -9.55 -4.65
N LYS A 88 -30.90 -10.47 -4.44
CA LYS A 88 -30.94 -11.28 -3.21
C LYS A 88 -29.69 -12.17 -3.15
N GLY A 89 -28.97 -12.14 -2.04
CA GLY A 89 -27.87 -13.07 -1.81
C GLY A 89 -26.77 -12.51 -0.94
N ALA A 90 -25.65 -13.24 -0.95
CA ALA A 90 -24.42 -12.84 -0.29
C ALA A 90 -23.57 -12.02 -1.25
N HIS A 91 -23.07 -10.89 -0.77
CA HIS A 91 -22.19 -10.00 -1.50
C HIS A 91 -20.87 -9.82 -0.76
N THR A 92 -19.86 -9.41 -1.51
CA THR A 92 -18.54 -9.06 -1.01
C THR A 92 -18.17 -7.67 -1.45
N VAL A 93 -17.48 -6.95 -0.57
CA VAL A 93 -16.87 -5.65 -0.87
C VAL A 93 -15.39 -5.71 -0.58
N MET A 94 -14.60 -5.08 -1.43
CA MET A 94 -13.23 -4.68 -1.12
C MET A 94 -13.16 -3.16 -1.23
N LEU A 95 -12.94 -2.48 -0.11
CA LEU A 95 -12.81 -1.03 -0.01
C LEU A 95 -11.35 -0.67 0.32
N MET A 96 -10.71 0.14 -0.50
CA MET A 96 -9.31 0.52 -0.38
C MET A 96 -9.17 2.04 -0.18
N VAL A 97 -8.22 2.44 0.65
CA VAL A 97 -7.72 3.82 0.67
C VAL A 97 -6.95 4.06 -0.63
N ARG A 98 -7.53 4.85 -1.53
CA ARG A 98 -7.01 5.07 -2.89
C ARG A 98 -5.84 6.05 -2.87
N GLY A 99 -6.07 7.28 -2.42
CA GLY A 99 -5.05 8.33 -2.39
C GLY A 99 -5.24 9.26 -1.20
N LEU A 100 -4.11 9.69 -0.64
CA LEU A 100 -4.03 10.65 0.45
C LEU A 100 -3.27 11.90 -0.05
N ASP A 101 -3.44 13.03 0.61
CA ASP A 101 -2.59 14.20 0.39
C ASP A 101 -1.29 14.05 1.18
N GLU A 102 -0.17 13.91 0.48
CA GLU A 102 1.14 13.74 1.11
C GLU A 102 1.69 15.02 1.76
N HIS A 103 1.15 16.20 1.45
CA HIS A 103 1.57 17.46 2.07
C HIS A 103 0.93 17.72 3.44
N GLN A 104 -0.11 16.97 3.78
CA GLN A 104 -0.79 17.07 5.07
C GLN A 104 -0.18 16.11 6.10
N SER A 105 -0.38 16.41 7.39
CA SER A 105 0.16 15.58 8.47
C SER A 105 -0.36 14.13 8.40
N ARG A 106 0.58 13.17 8.31
CA ARG A 106 0.32 11.72 8.25
C ARG A 106 1.00 10.95 9.37
N TRP A 107 2.08 11.46 9.93
CA TRP A 107 2.86 10.72 10.92
C TRP A 107 2.53 11.08 12.37
N SER A 108 2.47 12.37 12.67
CA SER A 108 2.25 12.88 14.02
C SER A 108 0.83 13.44 14.14
N PRO A 109 0.07 13.11 15.21
CA PRO A 109 -1.25 13.70 15.43
C PRO A 109 -1.21 15.24 15.48
N PRO A 110 -2.24 15.94 14.98
CA PRO A 110 -3.45 15.40 14.34
C PRO A 110 -3.16 14.82 12.94
N LEU A 111 -3.73 13.64 12.66
CA LEU A 111 -3.54 12.92 11.40
C LEU A 111 -4.54 13.41 10.35
N VAL A 112 -4.21 14.52 9.68
CA VAL A 112 -5.10 15.19 8.71
C VAL A 112 -5.29 14.35 7.44
N ALA A 113 -4.21 13.78 6.90
CA ALA A 113 -4.27 12.86 5.76
C ALA A 113 -4.35 11.42 6.26
N SER A 114 -5.53 11.03 6.75
CA SER A 114 -5.82 9.69 7.23
C SER A 114 -7.24 9.26 6.85
N VAL A 115 -7.51 7.96 6.94
CA VAL A 115 -8.87 7.41 6.86
C VAL A 115 -9.24 6.84 8.21
N THR A 116 -10.34 7.34 8.79
CA THR A 116 -10.94 6.79 10.01
C THR A 116 -12.25 6.08 9.66
N PHE A 117 -12.18 4.78 9.44
CA PHE A 117 -13.31 3.91 9.14
C PHE A 117 -14.11 3.61 10.43
N THR A 118 -15.43 3.80 10.41
CA THR A 118 -16.30 3.56 11.58
C THR A 118 -17.26 2.39 11.39
N GLY A 119 -17.51 1.96 10.15
CA GLY A 119 -18.29 0.74 9.91
C GLY A 119 -18.92 0.67 8.54
N PHE A 120 -19.52 -0.49 8.27
CA PHE A 120 -20.48 -0.67 7.19
C PHE A 120 -21.90 -0.66 7.75
N VAL A 121 -22.80 -0.04 7.00
CA VAL A 121 -24.25 -0.02 7.25
C VAL A 121 -24.91 -0.76 6.11
N THR A 122 -25.62 -1.83 6.44
CA THR A 122 -26.37 -2.69 5.52
C THR A 122 -27.46 -3.43 6.30
N GLU A 123 -28.32 -4.13 5.59
CA GLU A 123 -29.30 -5.02 6.20
C GLU A 123 -28.58 -6.13 6.99
N LYS A 124 -29.19 -6.59 8.08
CA LYS A 124 -28.58 -7.67 8.88
C LYS A 124 -28.48 -8.93 8.04
N LEU A 125 -27.36 -9.63 8.19
CA LEU A 125 -27.19 -10.97 7.63
C LEU A 125 -28.32 -11.89 8.10
N GLU A 126 -29.12 -12.37 7.16
CA GLU A 126 -30.13 -13.41 7.45
C GLU A 126 -29.46 -14.74 7.83
N ARG A 127 -28.22 -14.95 7.37
CA ARG A 127 -27.41 -16.14 7.66
C ARG A 127 -25.92 -15.80 7.71
N ALA A 128 -25.20 -16.42 8.66
CA ALA A 128 -23.74 -16.33 8.71
C ALA A 128 -23.11 -16.86 7.42
N LEU A 129 -22.21 -16.08 6.83
CA LEU A 129 -21.48 -16.47 5.62
C LEU A 129 -20.30 -17.40 5.97
N PRO A 130 -19.85 -18.27 5.04
CA PRO A 130 -18.65 -19.06 5.26
C PRO A 130 -17.44 -18.17 5.56
N GLN A 131 -16.44 -18.69 6.25
CA GLN A 131 -15.24 -17.94 6.61
C GLN A 131 -14.53 -17.40 5.36
N TRP A 132 -13.99 -16.18 5.45
CA TRP A 132 -13.13 -15.64 4.39
C TRP A 132 -11.91 -16.54 4.21
N ARG A 133 -11.74 -17.12 3.01
CA ARG A 133 -10.52 -17.84 2.66
C ARG A 133 -9.46 -16.79 2.37
N LYS A 134 -8.52 -16.62 3.31
CA LYS A 134 -7.38 -15.73 3.10
C LYS A 134 -6.55 -16.23 1.90
N PRO A 135 -5.98 -15.31 1.10
CA PRO A 135 -4.94 -15.65 0.16
C PRO A 135 -3.87 -16.54 0.78
N LYS A 136 -3.34 -17.48 -0.02
CA LYS A 136 -2.22 -18.33 0.43
C LYS A 136 -0.92 -17.56 0.50
N LEU A 137 -0.77 -16.51 -0.32
CA LEU A 137 0.43 -15.69 -0.41
C LEU A 137 0.19 -14.35 0.29
N THR A 138 1.15 -13.94 1.10
CA THR A 138 1.17 -12.66 1.81
C THR A 138 2.41 -11.83 1.44
N MET A 139 2.22 -10.55 1.14
CA MET A 139 3.30 -9.66 0.69
C MET A 139 3.30 -8.33 1.44
N GLU A 140 4.46 -7.80 1.81
CA GLU A 140 4.60 -6.40 2.21
C GLU A 140 5.53 -5.67 1.24
N PHE A 141 5.09 -4.51 0.79
CA PHE A 141 5.85 -3.59 -0.03
C PHE A 141 6.27 -2.41 0.84
N LEU A 142 7.57 -2.15 0.92
CA LEU A 142 8.18 -1.09 1.70
C LEU A 142 8.94 -0.16 0.76
N GLY A 143 8.57 1.12 0.71
CA GLY A 143 9.23 2.06 -0.19
C GLY A 143 8.88 3.52 0.04
N ASP A 144 9.00 4.30 -1.02
CA ASP A 144 8.78 5.75 -1.05
C ASP A 144 7.47 6.10 -1.81
N SER A 145 7.41 7.29 -2.42
CA SER A 145 6.30 7.76 -3.26
C SER A 145 5.92 6.80 -4.40
N ILE A 146 6.91 6.12 -4.99
CA ILE A 146 6.69 5.18 -6.09
C ILE A 146 5.92 3.96 -5.58
N THR A 147 6.27 3.48 -4.39
CA THR A 147 5.57 2.36 -3.74
C THR A 147 4.21 2.78 -3.21
N GLU A 148 4.05 4.02 -2.79
CA GLU A 148 2.74 4.56 -2.41
C GLU A 148 1.78 4.71 -3.61
N GLY A 149 2.29 5.00 -4.80
CA GLY A 149 1.47 5.35 -5.97
C GLY A 149 1.16 6.85 -6.04
N VAL A 150 2.03 7.68 -5.47
CA VAL A 150 1.94 9.15 -5.57
C VAL A 150 2.05 9.56 -7.03
N ILE A 151 1.16 10.48 -7.44
CA ILE A 151 1.05 11.07 -8.78
C ILE A 151 0.96 10.08 -9.97
N VAL A 152 0.59 8.81 -9.73
CA VAL A 152 0.38 7.80 -10.79
C VAL A 152 -0.64 8.25 -11.85
N ASN A 153 -1.56 9.14 -11.47
CA ASN A 153 -2.60 9.74 -12.32
C ASN A 153 -2.24 11.14 -12.86
N GLU A 154 -1.00 11.62 -12.77
CA GLU A 154 -0.62 12.97 -13.26
C GLU A 154 -1.05 13.26 -14.70
N GLY A 155 -0.87 12.29 -15.61
CA GLY A 155 -1.30 12.43 -17.02
C GLY A 155 -2.81 12.23 -17.26
N ARG A 156 -3.61 12.03 -16.21
CA ARG A 156 -5.06 11.75 -16.29
C ARG A 156 -5.88 12.77 -15.49
N ALA A 157 -5.37 13.22 -14.34
CA ALA A 157 -6.03 14.19 -13.49
C ALA A 157 -6.18 15.54 -14.20
N GLY A 158 -7.36 16.15 -14.11
CA GLY A 158 -7.74 17.36 -14.84
C GLY A 158 -7.96 17.17 -16.34
N VAL A 159 -7.71 15.96 -16.88
CA VAL A 159 -7.85 15.63 -18.30
C VAL A 159 -9.02 14.68 -18.55
N LEU A 160 -9.12 13.60 -17.76
CA LEU A 160 -10.22 12.65 -17.86
C LEU A 160 -11.42 13.09 -17.01
N PRO A 161 -12.66 12.85 -17.49
CA PRO A 161 -13.86 13.12 -16.70
C PRO A 161 -13.82 12.40 -15.35
N GLY A 162 -14.19 13.10 -14.27
CA GLY A 162 -14.29 12.53 -12.93
C GLY A 162 -12.96 12.42 -12.16
N ILE A 163 -11.83 12.84 -12.72
CA ILE A 163 -10.53 12.84 -12.04
C ILE A 163 -10.04 14.30 -11.90
N PRO A 164 -10.35 15.01 -10.80
CA PRO A 164 -9.89 16.39 -10.61
C PRO A 164 -8.37 16.44 -10.41
N PHE A 165 -7.78 17.60 -10.75
CA PHE A 165 -6.36 17.85 -10.52
C PHE A 165 -6.13 18.28 -9.06
N THR A 166 -6.14 17.31 -8.15
CA THR A 166 -5.83 17.51 -6.73
C THR A 166 -4.98 16.35 -6.18
N TRP A 167 -4.24 16.59 -5.10
CA TRP A 167 -3.28 15.63 -4.55
C TRP A 167 -3.86 14.22 -4.25
N PRO A 168 -5.00 14.09 -3.54
CA PRO A 168 -5.63 12.78 -3.34
C PRO A 168 -6.07 12.06 -4.61
N TRP A 169 -6.32 12.79 -5.71
CA TRP A 169 -6.73 12.22 -7.00
C TRP A 169 -5.55 11.90 -7.93
N LEU A 170 -4.46 12.64 -7.80
CA LEU A 170 -3.17 12.36 -8.43
C LEU A 170 -2.57 11.04 -7.93
N ALA A 171 -2.70 10.76 -6.63
CA ALA A 171 -2.28 9.48 -6.04
C ALA A 171 -3.36 8.39 -6.23
N ASP A 172 -2.92 7.16 -6.52
CA ASP A 172 -3.78 5.98 -6.52
C ASP A 172 -2.97 4.71 -6.21
N ALA A 173 -3.03 4.26 -4.96
CA ALA A 173 -2.33 3.07 -4.50
C ALA A 173 -2.78 1.79 -5.22
N ARG A 174 -4.05 1.69 -5.64
CA ARG A 174 -4.56 0.54 -6.40
C ARG A 174 -3.84 0.41 -7.73
N GLN A 175 -3.48 1.54 -8.36
CA GLN A 175 -2.78 1.58 -9.65
C GLN A 175 -1.26 1.53 -9.53
N SER A 176 -0.71 1.54 -8.31
CA SER A 176 0.74 1.41 -8.09
C SER A 176 1.25 0.03 -8.49
N TYR A 177 2.53 -0.05 -8.88
CA TYR A 177 3.16 -1.34 -9.21
C TYR A 177 3.06 -2.36 -8.05
N ALA A 178 3.06 -1.89 -6.80
CA ALA A 178 2.98 -2.72 -5.60
C ALA A 178 1.62 -3.44 -5.51
N ALA A 179 0.52 -2.69 -5.54
CA ALA A 179 -0.82 -3.28 -5.52
C ALA A 179 -1.08 -4.14 -6.77
N GLN A 180 -0.68 -3.68 -7.96
CA GLN A 180 -0.85 -4.43 -9.21
C GLN A 180 -0.08 -5.77 -9.18
N THR A 181 1.12 -5.81 -8.59
CA THR A 181 1.88 -7.06 -8.39
C THR A 181 1.15 -8.01 -7.45
N ALA A 182 0.66 -7.50 -6.31
CA ALA A 182 -0.08 -8.31 -5.34
C ALA A 182 -1.37 -8.89 -5.91
N LEU A 183 -2.13 -8.06 -6.64
CA LEU A 183 -3.36 -8.47 -7.31
C LEU A 183 -3.11 -9.56 -8.36
N ALA A 184 -2.08 -9.40 -9.19
CA ALA A 184 -1.70 -10.39 -10.20
C ALA A 184 -1.28 -11.74 -9.60
N LEU A 185 -0.67 -11.74 -8.41
CA LEU A 185 -0.29 -12.95 -7.67
C LEU A 185 -1.41 -13.49 -6.77
N GLY A 186 -2.58 -12.85 -6.75
CA GLY A 186 -3.68 -13.22 -5.85
C GLY A 186 -3.30 -13.14 -4.37
N ALA A 187 -2.38 -12.24 -4.00
CA ALA A 187 -1.83 -12.11 -2.66
C ALA A 187 -2.68 -11.22 -1.75
N GLU A 188 -2.65 -11.50 -0.44
CA GLU A 188 -2.92 -10.50 0.58
C GLU A 188 -1.69 -9.59 0.67
N TRP A 189 -1.86 -8.27 0.78
CA TRP A 189 -0.72 -7.38 0.83
C TRP A 189 -0.85 -6.22 1.80
N ARG A 190 0.33 -5.69 2.15
CA ARG A 190 0.52 -4.39 2.78
C ARG A 190 1.40 -3.53 1.90
N GLN A 191 1.06 -2.26 1.78
CA GLN A 191 1.83 -1.28 1.04
C GLN A 191 2.12 -0.12 1.99
N VAL A 192 3.40 0.16 2.19
CA VAL A 192 3.89 1.22 3.08
C VAL A 192 4.86 2.05 2.29
N GLY A 193 4.39 3.21 1.86
CA GLY A 193 5.16 4.22 1.18
C GLY A 193 4.74 5.59 1.69
N PHE A 194 5.73 6.47 1.79
CA PHE A 194 5.55 7.87 2.08
C PHE A 194 6.44 8.64 1.11
N GLY A 195 5.90 9.66 0.44
CA GLY A 195 6.68 10.45 -0.50
C GLY A 195 7.98 10.99 0.09
N ALA A 196 9.00 11.13 -0.75
CA ALA A 196 10.34 11.59 -0.38
C ALA A 196 11.08 10.82 0.74
N THR A 197 10.50 9.75 1.29
CA THR A 197 11.14 8.98 2.36
C THR A 197 12.34 8.21 1.84
N GLY A 198 13.42 8.24 2.63
CA GLY A 198 14.57 7.35 2.47
C GLY A 198 14.74 6.46 3.70
N LEU A 199 15.87 5.77 3.82
CA LEU A 199 16.22 5.01 5.02
C LEU A 199 16.33 5.90 6.26
N LYS A 200 16.93 7.09 6.11
CA LYS A 200 17.04 8.10 7.18
C LYS A 200 16.39 9.44 6.86
N ARG A 201 16.15 9.72 5.57
CA ARG A 201 15.47 10.95 5.15
C ARG A 201 14.01 10.96 5.59
N VAL A 202 13.62 12.05 6.27
CA VAL A 202 12.22 12.38 6.58
C VAL A 202 11.47 12.67 5.28
N GLY A 203 10.31 12.04 5.10
CA GLY A 203 9.44 12.20 3.95
C GLY A 203 8.25 13.12 4.18
N SER A 204 7.39 13.15 3.16
CA SER A 204 6.11 13.82 3.11
C SER A 204 5.20 13.38 4.28
N GLY A 205 4.33 14.27 4.72
CA GLY A 205 3.44 14.06 5.88
C GLY A 205 4.15 13.88 7.22
N GLY A 206 5.45 14.21 7.29
CA GLY A 206 6.27 14.14 8.50
C GLY A 206 6.73 12.72 8.85
N ALA A 207 6.62 11.76 7.93
CA ALA A 207 7.09 10.40 8.16
C ALA A 207 8.62 10.38 8.34
N PRO A 208 9.16 9.77 9.40
CA PRO A 208 10.60 9.64 9.57
C PRO A 208 11.14 8.63 8.55
N GLY A 209 12.48 8.55 8.44
CA GLY A 209 13.11 7.56 7.57
C GLY A 209 12.66 6.13 7.86
N ALA A 210 12.71 5.27 6.85
CA ALA A 210 12.17 3.92 6.89
C ALA A 210 12.67 3.08 8.08
N LEU A 211 13.92 3.27 8.51
CA LEU A 211 14.49 2.60 9.69
C LEU A 211 13.70 2.92 10.98
N ASP A 212 13.28 4.18 11.12
CA ASP A 212 12.60 4.68 12.31
C ASP A 212 11.07 4.51 12.19
N ALA A 213 10.54 4.49 10.96
CA ALA A 213 9.13 4.29 10.68
C ALA A 213 8.68 2.80 10.69
N PHE A 214 9.59 1.86 10.43
CA PHE A 214 9.24 0.48 10.09
C PHE A 214 8.34 -0.23 11.09
N ASP A 215 8.51 0.01 12.39
CA ASP A 215 7.73 -0.68 13.44
C ASP A 215 6.39 -0.01 13.77
N PHE A 216 5.98 0.99 12.99
CA PHE A 216 4.79 1.80 13.27
C PHE A 216 3.82 1.88 12.08
N VAL A 217 2.55 2.17 12.42
CA VAL A 217 1.55 2.66 11.47
C VAL A 217 1.71 4.18 11.31
N TYR A 218 1.90 4.87 12.43
CA TYR A 218 2.20 6.29 12.60
C TYR A 218 2.81 6.49 14.00
N ALA A 219 3.27 7.70 14.36
CA ALA A 219 3.92 7.95 15.65
C ALA A 219 3.09 7.44 16.85
N GLY A 220 3.69 6.58 17.67
CA GLY A 220 3.04 6.02 18.86
C GLY A 220 1.99 4.93 18.59
N CYS A 221 1.81 4.51 17.33
CA CYS A 221 0.98 3.37 16.96
C CYS A 221 1.83 2.24 16.38
N PRO A 222 2.20 1.21 17.17
CA PRO A 222 2.98 0.10 16.65
C PRO A 222 2.20 -0.66 15.58
N ARG A 223 2.91 -1.20 14.58
CA ARG A 223 2.31 -2.18 13.65
C ARG A 223 1.94 -3.46 14.41
N ASP A 224 1.03 -4.25 13.85
CA ASP A 224 0.69 -5.55 14.40
C ASP A 224 1.77 -6.62 14.15
N ARG A 225 1.51 -7.85 14.60
CA ARG A 225 2.43 -8.99 14.47
C ARG A 225 2.25 -9.81 13.19
N TRP A 226 1.56 -9.28 12.19
CA TRP A 226 1.35 -9.98 10.92
C TRP A 226 2.69 -10.33 10.25
N GLN A 227 2.72 -11.47 9.55
CA GLN A 227 3.94 -12.06 8.99
C GLN A 227 3.76 -12.29 7.49
N PRO A 228 4.49 -11.56 6.63
CA PRO A 228 4.49 -11.78 5.19
C PRO A 228 5.33 -13.00 4.79
N ASP A 229 4.96 -13.63 3.67
CA ASP A 229 5.81 -14.56 2.95
C ASP A 229 6.91 -13.81 2.19
N ILE A 230 6.60 -12.62 1.64
CA ILE A 230 7.52 -11.82 0.82
C ILE A 230 7.58 -10.35 1.26
N VAL A 231 8.82 -9.93 1.50
CA VAL A 231 9.44 -8.61 1.69
C VAL A 231 9.84 -7.78 0.47
N VAL A 232 9.00 -7.07 -0.29
CA VAL A 232 9.53 -6.25 -1.41
C VAL A 232 9.95 -4.87 -0.91
N ILE A 233 11.24 -4.52 -1.09
CA ILE A 233 11.83 -3.27 -0.61
C ILE A 233 12.30 -2.46 -1.82
N ASN A 234 11.69 -1.30 -2.02
CA ASN A 234 12.04 -0.34 -3.07
C ASN A 234 12.36 1.01 -2.42
N GLN A 235 13.59 1.12 -1.92
CA GLN A 235 14.14 2.29 -1.24
C GLN A 235 15.47 2.66 -1.89
N GLY A 236 15.76 3.96 -1.97
CA GLY A 236 17.04 4.48 -2.47
C GLY A 236 16.93 5.71 -3.36
N THR A 237 15.77 5.92 -3.99
CA THR A 237 15.48 7.08 -4.84
C THR A 237 15.83 8.41 -4.17
N ASN A 238 15.41 8.59 -2.91
CA ASN A 238 15.50 9.86 -2.20
C ASN A 238 16.84 10.11 -1.48
N GLU A 239 17.76 9.15 -1.58
CA GLU A 239 19.12 9.20 -1.03
C GLU A 239 20.15 8.92 -2.12
N SER A 240 19.83 9.21 -3.38
CA SER A 240 20.69 8.96 -4.55
C SER A 240 22.07 9.63 -4.48
N SER A 241 22.21 10.72 -3.72
CA SER A 241 23.47 11.43 -3.49
C SER A 241 24.27 10.93 -2.28
N MET A 242 23.74 9.99 -1.49
CA MET A 242 24.43 9.45 -0.32
C MET A 242 25.67 8.64 -0.75
N PRO A 243 26.83 8.77 -0.08
CA PRO A 243 27.99 7.95 -0.37
C PRO A 243 27.66 6.46 -0.34
N PRO A 244 28.08 5.65 -1.35
CA PRO A 244 27.67 4.25 -1.45
C PRO A 244 27.95 3.41 -0.21
N VAL A 245 29.09 3.63 0.45
CA VAL A 245 29.46 2.90 1.69
C VAL A 245 28.49 3.20 2.85
N ASP A 246 28.04 4.43 2.98
CA ASP A 246 27.09 4.82 4.02
C ASP A 246 25.70 4.26 3.72
N TYR A 247 25.29 4.31 2.45
CA TYR A 247 24.01 3.76 2.01
C TYR A 247 23.96 2.24 2.20
N GLN A 248 25.01 1.50 1.81
CA GLN A 248 25.10 0.05 2.03
C GLN A 248 24.92 -0.28 3.52
N ARG A 249 25.60 0.44 4.42
CA ARG A 249 25.50 0.22 5.87
C ARG A 249 24.06 0.42 6.37
N LEU A 250 23.39 1.50 5.97
CA LEU A 250 22.01 1.75 6.37
C LEU A 250 21.06 0.69 5.79
N TYR A 251 21.26 0.27 4.53
CA TYR A 251 20.43 -0.73 3.89
C TYR A 251 20.60 -2.11 4.56
N ALA A 252 21.83 -2.48 4.93
CA ALA A 252 22.12 -3.70 5.70
C ALA A 252 21.45 -3.67 7.09
N GLN A 253 21.47 -2.51 7.77
CA GLN A 253 20.72 -2.31 9.03
C GLN A 253 19.21 -2.52 8.83
N TYR A 254 18.67 -2.01 7.73
CA TYR A 254 17.25 -2.12 7.42
C TYR A 254 16.85 -3.58 7.12
N LEU A 255 17.63 -4.29 6.30
CA LEU A 255 17.44 -5.72 6.06
C LEU A 255 17.48 -6.52 7.37
N ALA A 256 18.42 -6.20 8.28
CA ALA A 256 18.49 -6.85 9.58
C ALA A 256 17.27 -6.54 10.46
N GLN A 257 16.74 -5.31 10.45
CA GLN A 257 15.52 -4.94 11.16
C GLN A 257 14.30 -5.70 10.64
N ILE A 258 14.12 -5.73 9.31
CA ILE A 258 13.03 -6.46 8.66
C ILE A 258 13.14 -7.96 8.96
N ARG A 259 14.35 -8.55 8.90
CA ARG A 259 14.56 -9.96 9.25
C ARG A 259 14.17 -10.28 10.69
N ARG A 260 14.51 -9.42 11.66
CA ARG A 260 14.10 -9.62 13.07
C ARG A 260 12.58 -9.61 13.22
N ALA A 261 11.90 -8.73 12.50
CA ALA A 261 10.45 -8.63 12.50
C ALA A 261 9.74 -9.77 11.76
N TYR A 262 10.35 -10.24 10.68
CA TYR A 262 9.83 -11.26 9.77
C TYR A 262 10.84 -12.41 9.58
N PRO A 263 10.99 -13.29 10.58
CA PRO A 263 12.04 -14.32 10.57
C PRO A 263 11.94 -15.30 9.40
N LYS A 264 10.75 -15.48 8.83
CA LYS A 264 10.49 -16.43 7.74
C LYS A 264 10.31 -15.78 6.37
N ALA A 265 10.18 -14.46 6.26
CA ALA A 265 9.92 -13.82 4.97
C ALA A 265 11.08 -14.02 3.99
N LYS A 266 10.78 -14.03 2.69
CA LYS A 266 11.79 -13.83 1.65
C LYS A 266 11.93 -12.32 1.46
N LEU A 267 13.12 -11.78 1.70
CA LEU A 267 13.38 -10.34 1.56
C LEU A 267 13.89 -10.08 0.15
N VAL A 268 13.25 -9.18 -0.56
CA VAL A 268 13.50 -8.83 -1.95
C VAL A 268 13.92 -7.37 -1.98
N ALA A 269 15.23 -7.14 -2.09
CA ALA A 269 15.78 -5.83 -2.38
C ALA A 269 15.60 -5.56 -3.88
N LEU A 270 14.56 -4.81 -4.21
CA LEU A 270 14.29 -4.39 -5.58
C LEU A 270 15.19 -3.19 -5.89
N ARG A 271 15.94 -3.26 -7.00
CA ARG A 271 16.66 -2.11 -7.53
C ARG A 271 15.66 -0.96 -7.73
N PRO A 272 15.91 0.26 -7.20
CA PRO A 272 15.06 1.40 -7.51
C PRO A 272 14.98 1.61 -9.02
N PHE A 273 13.80 1.93 -9.55
CA PHE A 273 13.59 1.99 -11.00
C PHE A 273 14.50 3.03 -11.68
N VAL A 274 14.84 4.11 -10.97
CA VAL A 274 15.81 5.13 -11.42
C VAL A 274 17.27 4.71 -11.34
N GLY A 275 17.57 3.52 -10.82
CA GLY A 275 18.93 2.98 -10.63
C GLY A 275 19.72 3.56 -9.47
N ALA A 276 19.09 4.39 -8.64
CA ALA A 276 19.74 4.94 -7.46
C ALA A 276 20.22 3.82 -6.52
N GLN A 277 21.44 3.98 -6.00
CA GLN A 277 22.02 3.09 -4.98
C GLN A 277 22.08 1.60 -5.37
N GLU A 278 22.12 1.29 -6.67
CA GLU A 278 22.15 -0.10 -7.18
C GLU A 278 23.27 -0.95 -6.56
N ALA A 279 24.51 -0.50 -6.70
CA ALA A 279 25.70 -1.22 -6.22
C ALA A 279 25.66 -1.47 -4.70
N PRO A 280 25.42 -0.46 -3.83
CA PRO A 280 25.37 -0.68 -2.39
C PRO A 280 24.17 -1.54 -1.93
N ILE A 281 23.03 -1.48 -2.61
CA ILE A 281 21.89 -2.38 -2.32
C ILE A 281 22.30 -3.83 -2.61
N LYS A 282 22.86 -4.08 -3.80
CA LYS A 282 23.33 -5.42 -4.20
C LYS A 282 24.41 -5.94 -3.23
N ALA A 283 25.35 -5.08 -2.84
CA ALA A 283 26.39 -5.43 -1.88
C ALA A 283 25.83 -5.79 -0.50
N ALA A 284 24.84 -5.04 0.01
CA ALA A 284 24.16 -5.35 1.27
C ALA A 284 23.47 -6.73 1.23
N VAL A 285 22.85 -7.10 0.09
CA VAL A 285 22.26 -8.44 -0.09
C VAL A 285 23.33 -9.53 -0.05
N VAL A 286 24.44 -9.35 -0.77
CA VAL A 286 25.58 -10.29 -0.78
C VAL A 286 26.13 -10.48 0.65
N GLU A 287 26.32 -9.39 1.39
CA GLU A 287 26.78 -9.41 2.77
C GLU A 287 25.82 -10.21 3.68
N ARG A 288 24.50 -9.98 3.58
CA ARG A 288 23.49 -10.72 4.35
C ARG A 288 23.48 -12.21 4.02
N ASN A 289 23.61 -12.56 2.75
CA ASN A 289 23.70 -13.96 2.30
C ASN A 289 24.98 -14.62 2.82
N ALA A 290 26.13 -13.95 2.75
CA ALA A 290 27.40 -14.45 3.29
C ALA A 290 27.35 -14.65 4.81
N ALA A 291 26.53 -13.85 5.52
CA ALA A 291 26.24 -14.01 6.94
C ALA A 291 25.19 -15.11 7.26
N GLY A 292 24.77 -15.91 6.27
CA GLY A 292 23.92 -17.10 6.43
C GLY A 292 22.41 -16.87 6.19
N ASP A 293 21.98 -15.66 5.85
CA ASP A 293 20.57 -15.38 5.56
C ASP A 293 20.24 -15.61 4.08
N SER A 294 20.12 -16.88 3.67
CA SER A 294 19.91 -17.28 2.26
C SER A 294 18.53 -16.93 1.67
N ARG A 295 17.70 -16.17 2.39
CA ARG A 295 16.35 -15.75 1.97
C ARG A 295 16.31 -14.25 1.67
N VAL A 296 17.45 -13.68 1.27
CA VAL A 296 17.57 -12.29 0.82
C VAL A 296 17.98 -12.28 -0.65
N TYR A 297 17.14 -11.67 -1.48
CA TYR A 297 17.24 -11.66 -2.94
C TYR A 297 17.45 -10.24 -3.40
N TYR A 298 18.31 -10.05 -4.39
CA TYR A 298 18.43 -8.80 -5.13
C TYR A 298 17.73 -8.99 -6.48
N LEU A 299 16.72 -8.19 -6.77
CA LEU A 299 16.08 -8.17 -8.08
C LEU A 299 16.53 -6.95 -8.86
N ASP A 300 17.24 -7.21 -9.96
CA ASP A 300 17.68 -6.18 -10.88
C ASP A 300 16.53 -5.74 -11.80
N SER A 301 16.15 -4.48 -11.68
CA SER A 301 15.10 -3.85 -12.47
C SER A 301 15.65 -2.97 -13.61
N ALA A 302 16.94 -3.09 -13.96
CA ALA A 302 17.53 -2.31 -15.04
C ALA A 302 16.75 -2.51 -16.35
N GLY A 303 16.44 -1.40 -17.05
CA GLY A 303 15.68 -1.42 -18.29
C GLY A 303 14.19 -1.82 -18.15
N TRP A 304 13.66 -1.93 -16.93
CA TRP A 304 12.24 -2.23 -16.75
C TRP A 304 11.33 -1.04 -17.05
N TYR A 305 11.84 0.18 -16.88
CA TYR A 305 11.07 1.41 -17.02
C TYR A 305 11.94 2.57 -17.50
N GLU A 306 11.46 3.30 -18.50
CA GLU A 306 12.13 4.45 -19.12
C GLU A 306 11.27 5.73 -19.07
N GLY A 307 10.22 5.73 -18.25
CA GLY A 307 9.30 6.86 -18.12
C GLY A 307 9.77 7.91 -17.09
N PRO A 308 8.88 8.83 -16.70
CA PRO A 308 9.15 9.83 -15.65
C PRO A 308 9.52 9.18 -14.31
N LEU A 309 10.03 9.98 -13.36
CA LEU A 309 10.39 9.49 -12.01
C LEU A 309 9.28 8.68 -11.34
N HIS A 310 8.05 9.21 -11.37
CA HIS A 310 6.88 8.52 -10.84
C HIS A 310 6.19 7.74 -11.97
N PRO A 311 6.04 6.41 -11.83
CA PRO A 311 5.40 5.63 -12.86
C PRO A 311 3.96 6.06 -13.13
N THR A 312 3.62 6.28 -14.39
CA THR A 312 2.22 6.46 -14.82
C THR A 312 1.41 5.19 -14.56
N VAL A 313 0.08 5.23 -14.68
CA VAL A 313 -0.77 4.03 -14.59
C VAL A 313 -0.27 2.88 -15.49
N THR A 314 0.03 3.17 -16.76
CA THR A 314 0.55 2.16 -17.70
C THR A 314 1.96 1.71 -17.32
N GLY A 315 2.81 2.64 -16.84
CA GLY A 315 4.15 2.32 -16.36
C GLY A 315 4.12 1.39 -15.13
N SER A 316 3.24 1.67 -14.17
CA SER A 316 3.04 0.85 -12.97
C SER A 316 2.54 -0.55 -13.32
N ALA A 317 1.60 -0.68 -14.26
CA ALA A 317 1.13 -1.98 -14.74
C ALA A 317 2.27 -2.79 -15.40
N ALA A 318 3.05 -2.18 -16.29
CA ALA A 318 4.19 -2.84 -16.93
C ALA A 318 5.29 -3.23 -15.92
N LEU A 319 5.55 -2.38 -14.93
CA LEU A 319 6.47 -2.68 -13.82
C LEU A 319 5.98 -3.87 -12.98
N ALA A 320 4.67 -3.93 -12.69
CA ALA A 320 4.07 -5.03 -11.96
C ALA A 320 4.22 -6.36 -12.73
N GLU A 321 3.94 -6.38 -14.03
CA GLU A 321 4.13 -7.59 -14.86
C GLU A 321 5.57 -8.09 -14.82
N LYS A 322 6.55 -7.19 -14.92
CA LYS A 322 7.98 -7.55 -14.84
C LYS A 322 8.35 -8.05 -13.44
N LEU A 323 7.83 -7.41 -12.40
CA LEU A 323 8.06 -7.83 -11.01
C LEU A 323 7.45 -9.20 -10.72
N VAL A 324 6.24 -9.48 -11.19
CA VAL A 324 5.61 -10.82 -11.09
C VAL A 324 6.51 -11.87 -11.71
N ARG A 325 6.95 -11.68 -12.95
CA ARG A 325 7.83 -12.64 -13.64
C ARG A 325 9.15 -12.85 -12.88
N ALA A 326 9.74 -11.79 -12.36
CA ALA A 326 10.98 -11.89 -11.59
C ALA A 326 10.78 -12.63 -10.26
N LEU A 327 9.67 -12.36 -9.55
CA LEU A 327 9.31 -13.06 -8.32
C LEU A 327 9.07 -14.55 -8.57
N GLU A 328 8.32 -14.90 -9.63
CA GLU A 328 8.08 -16.29 -10.02
C GLU A 328 9.36 -17.03 -10.38
N ALA A 329 10.28 -16.37 -11.09
CA ALA A 329 11.53 -16.99 -11.53
C ALA A 329 12.56 -17.16 -10.41
N GLN A 330 12.61 -16.24 -9.44
CA GLN A 330 13.76 -16.16 -8.51
C GLN A 330 13.39 -16.31 -7.04
N VAL A 331 12.12 -16.09 -6.66
CA VAL A 331 11.72 -15.95 -5.25
C VAL A 331 10.66 -16.97 -4.87
N LEU A 332 9.61 -17.15 -5.67
CA LEU A 332 8.54 -18.11 -5.40
C LEU A 332 9.00 -19.55 -5.72
N PRO A 333 8.53 -20.56 -4.97
CA PRO A 333 8.83 -21.95 -5.31
C PRO A 333 8.15 -22.33 -6.64
N HIS A 334 8.80 -23.14 -7.47
CA HIS A 334 8.27 -23.60 -8.78
C HIS A 334 6.85 -24.21 -8.70
N GLU A 335 6.41 -24.70 -7.54
CA GLU A 335 5.07 -25.27 -7.32
C GLU A 335 3.95 -24.22 -7.17
N ALA A 336 4.27 -22.93 -7.06
CA ALA A 336 3.26 -21.86 -7.02
C ALA A 336 2.66 -21.54 -8.40
N VAL A 337 3.22 -22.09 -9.48
CA VAL A 337 2.81 -21.88 -10.88
C VAL A 337 1.74 -22.90 -11.31
N GLY A 338 0.87 -23.31 -10.39
CA GLY A 338 -0.37 -23.98 -10.72
C GLY A 338 -1.42 -22.93 -11.08
N ARG A 339 -1.45 -22.52 -12.35
CA ARG A 339 -2.50 -21.63 -12.89
C ARG A 339 -3.87 -22.22 -12.56
N ALA A 340 -4.70 -21.41 -11.89
CA ALA A 340 -6.13 -21.66 -11.72
C ALA A 340 -6.87 -21.49 -13.04
#